data_AF-A0A167T754-F1
#
_entry.id   AF-A0A167T754-F1
#
_cell.length_a   1.000
_cell.length_b   1.000
_cell.length_c   1.000
_cell.angle_alpha   90.00
_cell.angle_beta   90.00
_cell.angle_gamma   90.00
#
_symmetry.space_group_name_H-M   'P 1'
#
loop_
_entity.id
_entity.type
_entity.pdbx_description
1 polymer ?
#
loop_
_entity_poly.entity_id
_entity_poly.type
_entity_poly.pdbx_seq_one_letter_code
_entity_poly.pdbx_strand_id
1 'polypeptide(L)' 'PCLWQIRVVEGILKHDKDIIAVAATGSGKTLTFWMPLLFREGGIQILLTPINYLGKQNVDSLA' A
#
# COMPACT_ATOMS: atom_id res chain seq x y z
N PRO A 1 6.46 3.28 10.54
CA PRO A 1 5.15 2.57 10.39
C PRO A 1 4.52 2.37 11.77
N CYS A 2 3.22 2.53 11.92
CA CYS A 2 2.48 2.24 13.16
C CYS A 2 1.81 0.85 13.12
N LEU A 3 1.31 0.36 14.26
CA LEU A 3 0.89 -1.03 14.41
C LEU A 3 -0.15 -1.49 13.38
N TRP A 4 -1.15 -0.66 13.09
CA TRP A 4 -2.21 -1.06 12.15
C TRP A 4 -1.69 -1.18 10.71
N GLN A 5 -0.74 -0.31 10.30
CA GLN A 5 -0.11 -0.38 8.97
C GLN A 5 0.67 -1.69 8.81
N ILE A 6 1.39 -2.08 9.86
CA ILE A 6 2.15 -3.34 9.90
C ILE A 6 1.19 -4.53 9.74
N ARG A 7 0.09 -4.57 10.51
CA ARG A 7 -0.90 -5.65 10.44
C ARG A 7 -1.54 -5.80 9.07
N VAL A 8 -1.86 -4.68 8.41
CA VAL A 8 -2.40 -4.70 7.03
C VAL A 8 -1.37 -5.32 6.08
N VAL A 9 -0.11 -4.93 6.19
CA VAL A 9 0.96 -5.41 5.30
C VAL A 9 1.32 -6.86 5.57
N GLU A 10 1.36 -7.29 6.83
CA GLU A 10 1.46 -8.72 7.17
C GLU A 10 0.32 -9.54 6.57
N GLY A 11 -0.92 -9.02 6.62
CA GLY A 11 -2.07 -9.65 5.96
C GLY A 11 -1.90 -9.78 4.45
N ILE A 12 -1.44 -8.71 3.78
CA ILE A 12 -1.15 -8.72 2.34
C ILE A 12 -0.08 -9.76 2.01
N LEU A 13 1.03 -9.78 2.76
CA LEU A 13 2.18 -10.66 2.51
C LEU A 13 1.90 -12.14 2.79
N LYS A 14 0.92 -12.46 3.63
CA LYS A 14 0.48 -13.85 3.86
C LYS A 14 -0.18 -14.47 2.62
N HIS A 15 -0.76 -13.65 1.74
CA HIS A 15 -1.40 -14.10 0.50
C HIS A 15 -2.48 -15.20 0.69
N ASP A 16 -3.12 -15.26 1.86
CA ASP A 16 -4.14 -16.26 2.20
C ASP A 16 -5.58 -15.73 2.11
N LYS A 17 -5.77 -14.40 2.21
CA LYS A 17 -7.08 -13.73 2.22
C LYS A 17 -7.02 -12.32 1.62
N ASP A 18 -8.17 -11.85 1.14
CA ASP A 18 -8.36 -10.45 0.79
C ASP A 18 -8.42 -9.56 2.03
N ILE A 19 -7.84 -8.35 1.93
CA ILE A 19 -7.71 -7.41 3.04
C ILE A 19 -8.50 -6.13 2.74
N ILE A 20 -9.41 -5.75 3.64
CA ILE A 20 -10.10 -4.46 3.62
C ILE A 20 -9.53 -3.60 4.75
N ALA A 21 -8.90 -2.47 4.39
CA ALA A 21 -8.38 -1.49 5.34
C ALA A 21 -9.07 -0.14 5.16
N VAL A 22 -9.71 0.37 6.22
CA VAL A 22 -10.40 1.66 6.22
C VAL A 22 -9.64 2.64 7.12
N ALA A 23 -9.18 3.74 6.54
CA ALA A 23 -8.47 4.77 7.27
C ALA A 23 -8.67 6.16 6.64
N ALA A 24 -8.73 7.20 7.48
CA ALA A 24 -8.95 8.58 7.03
C ALA A 24 -7.83 9.08 6.10
N THR A 25 -8.09 10.15 5.34
CA THR A 25 -7.02 10.87 4.63
C THR A 25 -6.03 11.48 5.64
N GLY A 26 -4.74 11.50 5.30
CA GLY A 26 -3.66 11.92 6.22
C GLY A 26 -3.19 10.86 7.22
N SER A 27 -3.92 9.75 7.41
CA SER A 27 -3.54 8.65 8.33
C SER A 27 -2.29 7.86 7.92
N GLY A 28 -1.74 8.11 6.73
CA GLY A 28 -0.60 7.37 6.20
C GLY A 28 -0.96 6.02 5.57
N LYS A 29 -2.22 5.78 5.18
CA LYS A 29 -2.62 4.53 4.49
C LYS A 29 -1.85 4.23 3.20
N THR A 30 -1.34 5.24 2.51
CA THR A 30 -0.51 5.05 1.31
C THR A 30 0.71 4.17 1.58
N LEU A 31 1.28 4.21 2.79
CA LEU A 31 2.43 3.37 3.15
C LEU A 31 2.12 1.88 3.08
N THR A 32 0.87 1.47 3.35
CA THR A 32 0.48 0.06 3.28
C THR A 32 0.41 -0.46 1.84
N PHE A 33 0.39 0.43 0.85
CA PHE A 33 0.51 0.04 -0.55
C PHE A 33 1.96 -0.30 -0.90
N TRP A 34 2.93 0.48 -0.45
CA TRP A 34 4.33 0.32 -0.92
C TRP A 34 5.14 -0.69 -0.11
N MET A 35 4.89 -0.79 1.20
CA MET A 35 5.68 -1.63 2.09
C MET A 35 5.73 -3.12 1.69
N PRO A 36 4.68 -3.75 1.14
CA PRO A 36 4.76 -5.13 0.65
C PRO A 36 5.87 -5.39 -0.39
N LEU A 37 6.16 -4.42 -1.27
CA LEU A 37 7.19 -4.57 -2.32
C LEU A 37 8.59 -4.76 -1.74
N LEU A 38 8.85 -4.26 -0.53
CA LEU A 38 10.14 -4.42 0.15
C LEU A 38 10.44 -5.87 0.57
N PHE A 39 9.40 -6.71 0.67
CA PHE A 39 9.51 -8.08 1.17
C PHE A 39 9.22 -9.13 0.10
N ARG A 40 8.91 -8.71 -1.13
CA ARG A 40 8.66 -9.60 -2.27
C ARG A 40 9.55 -9.20 -3.43
N GLU A 41 10.76 -9.75 -3.45
CA GLU A 41 11.72 -9.55 -4.53
C GLU A 41 11.11 -9.96 -5.89
N GLY A 42 11.22 -9.08 -6.89
CA GLY A 42 10.58 -9.28 -8.20
C GLY A 42 9.05 -9.18 -8.21
N GLY A 43 8.42 -8.84 -7.09
CA GLY A 43 6.97 -8.63 -7.00
C GLY A 43 6.52 -7.40 -7.79
N ILE A 44 5.39 -7.52 -8.47
CA ILE A 44 4.72 -6.41 -9.16
C ILE A 44 3.44 -6.09 -8.41
N GLN A 45 3.22 -4.80 -8.12
CA GLN A 45 2.00 -4.32 -7.48
C GLN A 45 1.27 -3.33 -8.37
N ILE A 46 -0.03 -3.56 -8.57
CA ILE A 46 -0.90 -2.73 -9.39
C ILE A 46 -1.78 -1.89 -8.46
N LEU A 47 -1.58 -0.57 -8.44
CA LEU A 47 -2.39 0.36 -7.67
C LEU A 47 -3.45 1.00 -8.57
N LEU A 48 -4.73 0.69 -8.32
CA LEU A 48 -5.85 1.30 -9.02
C LEU A 48 -6.35 2.52 -8.23
N THR A 49 -6.32 3.69 -8.85
CA THR A 49 -6.84 4.95 -8.28
C THR A 49 -7.78 5.62 -9.27
N PRO A 50 -8.95 6.12 -8.83
CA PRO A 50 -9.88 6.83 -9.71
C PRO A 50 -9.39 8.25 -10.06
N ILE A 51 -8.40 8.80 -9.35
CA ILE A 51 -7.90 10.16 -9.54
C ILE A 51 -6.51 10.11 -10.17
N ASN A 52 -6.42 10.51 -11.44
CA ASN A 52 -5.17 10.50 -12.21
C ASN A 52 -4.06 11.33 -11.56
N TYR A 53 -4.41 12.52 -11.04
CA TYR A 53 -3.46 13.39 -10.36
C TYR A 53 -2.83 12.71 -9.14
N LEU A 54 -3.63 11.99 -8.35
CA LEU A 54 -3.14 11.23 -7.20
C LEU A 54 -2.24 10.07 -7.63
N GLY A 55 -2.57 9.43 -8.76
CA GLY A 55 -1.69 8.43 -9.38
C GLY A 55 -0.32 9.01 -9.72
N LYS A 56 -0.29 10.20 -10.31
CA LYS A 56 0.96 10.89 -10.64
C LYS A 56 1.77 11.25 -9.38
N GLN A 57 1.12 11.80 -8.35
CA GLN A 57 1.78 12.11 -7.07
C GLN A 57 2.42 10.87 -6.42
N ASN A 58 1.76 9.72 -6.51
CA ASN A 58 2.32 8.46 -6.01
C ASN A 58 3.58 8.04 -6.77
N VAL A 59 3.60 8.19 -8.10
CA VAL A 59 4.81 7.92 -8.91
C VAL A 59 5.93 8.88 -8.54
N ASP A 60 5.63 10.18 -8.45
CA ASP A 60 6.63 11.20 -8.11
C ASP A 60 7.22 11.00 -6.69
N SER A 61 6.46 10.41 -5.76
CA SER A 61 6.93 10.13 -4.39
C SER A 61 7.84 8.90 -4.29
N LEU A 62 7.97 8.11 -5.36
CA LEU A 62 8.80 6.90 -5.44
C LEU A 62 10.05 7.08 -6.31
N ALA A 63 10.18 8.22 -6.97
CA ALA A 63 11.35 8.63 -7.75
C ALA A 63 12.44 9.22 -6.83
#